data_AF-A0A1B6J5Q4-F1
#
_entry.id   AF-A0A1B6J5Q4-F1
#
_cell.length_a   1.000
_cell.length_b   1.000
_cell.length_c   1.000
_cell.angle_alpha   90.00
_cell.angle_beta   90.00
_cell.angle_gamma   90.00
#
_symmetry.space_group_name_H-M   'P 1'
#
loop_
_entity.id
_entity.type
_entity.pdbx_description
1 polymer ?
#
loop_
_entity_poly.entity_id
_entity_poly.type
_entity_poly.pdbx_seq_one_letter_code
_entity_poly.pdbx_strand_id
1 'polypeptide(L)'
;MAEGTSGMKLSSIRRIRRVTEREKECARVAWKEVEKDYSTYGRNVFIRLFEQHPEIKNYFVGMLGKNEDLFSSPKFQEHMLQVLIPTLGGLILNWDSSEGIFEAIR
;
A
#
# COMPACT_ATOMS: atom_id res chain seq x y z
N MET A 1 -32.57 9.65 9.01
CA MET A 1 -32.00 10.47 7.92
C MET A 1 -30.65 9.86 7.59
N ALA A 2 -30.56 9.11 6.51
CA ALA A 2 -29.34 8.41 6.09
C ALA A 2 -28.89 9.04 4.77
N GLU A 3 -27.95 9.98 4.84
CA GLU A 3 -27.38 10.61 3.66
C GLU A 3 -26.24 9.76 3.11
N GLY A 4 -26.55 9.12 2.00
CA GLY A 4 -25.72 9.00 0.81
C GLY A 4 -24.22 8.84 1.04
N THR A 5 -23.76 7.59 1.09
CA THR A 5 -22.44 7.23 0.58
C THR A 5 -22.37 7.68 -0.88
N SER A 6 -21.77 8.85 -1.11
CA SER A 6 -21.49 9.39 -2.44
C SER A 6 -20.54 8.42 -3.13
N GLY A 7 -21.14 7.49 -3.88
CA GLY A 7 -20.44 6.48 -4.63
C GLY A 7 -19.41 7.16 -5.52
N MET A 8 -18.13 6.94 -5.20
CA MET A 8 -17.03 7.30 -6.05
C MET A 8 -17.31 6.64 -7.41
N LYS A 9 -17.77 7.42 -8.38
CA LYS A 9 -18.17 6.89 -9.68
C LYS A 9 -16.99 6.13 -10.25
N LEU A 10 -17.14 4.83 -10.47
CA LEU A 10 -16.17 3.97 -11.16
C LEU A 10 -15.80 4.54 -12.55
N SER A 11 -16.64 5.41 -13.12
CA SER A 11 -16.33 6.16 -14.35
C SER A 11 -15.15 7.13 -14.19
N SER A 12 -14.85 7.61 -12.98
CA SER A 12 -13.67 8.43 -12.68
C SER A 12 -12.37 7.62 -12.73
N ILE A 13 -12.44 6.29 -12.61
CA ILE A 13 -11.29 5.37 -12.74
C ILE A 13 -10.88 5.21 -14.22
N ARG A 14 -11.74 5.58 -15.19
CA ARG A 14 -11.57 5.25 -16.61
C ARG A 14 -10.73 6.22 -17.46
N ARG A 15 -9.88 7.05 -16.87
CA ARG A 15 -8.73 7.64 -17.60
C ARG A 15 -7.42 7.15 -17.00
N ILE A 16 -7.18 5.85 -17.08
CA ILE A 16 -5.83 5.32 -16.89
C ILE A 16 -5.02 5.72 -18.13
N ARG A 17 -4.42 6.90 -18.07
CA ARG A 17 -3.37 7.29 -19.02
C ARG A 17 -2.25 6.26 -18.88
N ARG A 18 -1.69 5.84 -20.02
CA ARG A 18 -0.46 5.03 -20.02
C ARG A 18 0.66 5.80 -19.33
N VAL A 19 1.29 5.16 -18.34
CA VAL A 19 2.50 5.66 -17.71
C VAL A 19 3.63 5.59 -18.73
N THR A 20 4.33 6.70 -18.92
CA THR A 20 5.46 6.79 -19.86
C THR A 20 6.68 6.08 -19.32
N GLU A 21 7.61 5.68 -20.19
CA GLU A 21 8.88 5.05 -19.77
C GLU A 21 9.67 5.92 -18.80
N ARG A 22 9.65 7.25 -18.99
CA ARG A 22 10.29 8.19 -18.06
C ARG A 22 9.65 8.16 -16.67
N GLU A 23 8.31 8.10 -16.59
CA GLU A 23 7.60 8.04 -15.31
C GLU A 23 7.86 6.71 -14.59
N LYS A 24 7.93 5.59 -15.32
CA LYS A 24 8.31 4.30 -14.76
C LYS A 24 9.72 4.34 -14.19
N GLU A 25 10.68 4.89 -14.94
CA GLU A 25 12.06 4.99 -14.47
C GLU A 25 12.18 5.89 -13.23
N CYS A 26 11.50 7.04 -13.22
CA CYS A 26 11.43 7.88 -12.04
C CYS A 26 10.84 7.13 -10.83
N ALA A 27 9.80 6.31 -11.03
CA ALA A 27 9.22 5.51 -9.96
C ALA A 27 10.20 4.45 -9.43
N ARG A 28 10.94 3.77 -10.29
CA ARG A 28 11.99 2.81 -9.87
C ARG A 28 13.11 3.48 -9.08
N VAL A 29 13.58 4.64 -9.54
CA VAL A 29 14.61 5.41 -8.83
C VAL A 29 14.11 5.87 -7.47
N ALA A 30 12.88 6.41 -7.40
CA ALA A 30 12.28 6.81 -6.12
C ALA A 30 12.10 5.61 -5.18
N TRP A 31 11.72 4.44 -5.72
CA TRP A 31 11.54 3.23 -4.93
C TRP A 31 12.83 2.78 -4.24
N LYS A 32 14.00 2.93 -4.87
CA LYS A 32 15.29 2.60 -4.25
C LYS A 32 15.57 3.35 -2.95
N GLU A 33 14.99 4.54 -2.76
CA GLU A 33 15.08 5.24 -1.47
C GLU A 33 14.16 4.63 -0.41
N VAL A 34 13.02 4.09 -0.83
CA VAL A 34 12.10 3.34 0.04
C VAL A 34 12.75 2.04 0.52
N GLU A 35 13.46 1.33 -0.38
CA GLU A 35 14.20 0.09 -0.05
C GLU A 35 15.21 0.24 1.07
N LYS A 36 15.72 1.45 1.30
CA LYS A 36 16.66 1.73 2.39
C LYS A 36 16.00 1.72 3.77
N ASP A 37 14.68 1.94 3.85
CA ASP A 37 13.96 2.01 5.13
C ASP A 37 12.47 1.63 5.01
N TYR A 38 12.20 0.35 4.71
CA TYR A 38 10.83 -0.17 4.66
C TYR A 38 10.04 0.02 5.96
N SER A 39 10.72 0.06 7.11
CA SER A 39 10.07 0.23 8.41
C SER A 39 9.43 1.61 8.53
N THR A 40 10.21 2.66 8.30
CA THR A 40 9.71 4.03 8.37
C THR A 40 8.67 4.32 7.30
N TYR A 41 8.95 3.96 6.04
CA TYR A 41 8.02 4.24 4.95
C TYR A 41 6.72 3.42 5.07
N GLY A 42 6.81 2.14 5.43
CA GLY A 42 5.64 1.31 5.68
C GLY A 42 4.78 1.87 6.80
N ARG A 43 5.39 2.26 7.92
CA ARG A 43 4.67 2.86 9.04
C ARG A 43 3.95 4.14 8.61
N ASN A 44 4.62 5.01 7.88
CA ASN A 44 4.05 6.27 7.41
C ASN A 44 2.85 6.08 6.47
N VAL A 45 2.89 5.05 5.60
CA VAL A 45 1.75 4.70 4.74
C VAL A 45 0.53 4.35 5.58
N PHE A 46 0.69 3.47 6.57
CA PHE A 46 -0.43 3.05 7.43
C PHE A 46 -0.91 4.14 8.38
N ILE A 47 -0.03 5.00 8.89
CA ILE A 47 -0.44 6.17 9.68
C ILE A 47 -1.37 7.05 8.84
N ARG A 48 -0.95 7.45 7.64
CA ARG A 48 -1.77 8.29 6.76
C ARG A 48 -3.06 7.60 6.36
N LEU A 49 -3.01 6.29 6.09
CA LEU A 49 -4.20 5.50 5.76
C LEU A 49 -5.22 5.53 6.89
N PHE A 50 -4.80 5.30 8.13
CA PHE A 50 -5.70 5.29 9.28
C PHE A 50 -6.16 6.69 9.70
N GLU A 51 -5.36 7.73 9.43
CA GLU A 51 -5.77 9.13 9.63
C GLU A 51 -6.87 9.54 8.64
N GLN A 52 -6.73 9.16 7.37
CA GLN A 52 -7.69 9.49 6.31
C GLN A 52 -8.93 8.59 6.34
N HIS A 53 -8.75 7.33 6.72
CA HIS A 53 -9.75 6.27 6.71
C HIS A 53 -9.66 5.41 7.99
N PRO A 54 -10.09 5.95 9.14
CA PRO A 54 -10.00 5.25 10.43
C PRO A 54 -10.72 3.89 10.44
N GLU A 55 -11.77 3.73 9.64
CA GLU A 55 -12.52 2.49 9.48
C GLU A 55 -11.66 1.31 9.00
N ILE A 56 -10.57 1.59 8.25
CA ILE A 56 -9.69 0.55 7.71
C ILE A 56 -8.91 -0.13 8.85
N LYS A 57 -8.66 0.57 9.96
CA LYS A 57 -7.98 -0.01 11.14
C LYS A 57 -8.73 -1.23 11.68
N ASN A 58 -10.05 -1.30 11.50
CA ASN A 58 -10.88 -2.41 11.98
C ASN A 58 -10.53 -3.76 11.30
N TYR A 59 -10.01 -3.74 10.06
CA TYR A 59 -9.59 -4.96 9.37
C TYR A 59 -8.32 -5.59 9.98
N PHE A 60 -7.59 -4.85 10.81
CA PHE A 60 -6.34 -5.30 11.42
C PHE A 60 -6.47 -5.64 12.91
N VAL A 61 -7.67 -5.61 13.49
CA VAL A 61 -7.89 -5.90 14.92
C VAL A 61 -7.39 -7.30 15.31
N GLY A 62 -7.54 -8.29 14.43
CA GLY A 62 -7.01 -9.64 14.62
C GLY A 62 -5.47 -9.73 14.62
N MET A 63 -4.77 -8.65 14.24
CA MET A 63 -3.32 -8.53 14.34
C MET A 63 -2.87 -7.77 15.59
N LEU A 64 -3.76 -7.13 16.34
CA LEU A 64 -3.39 -6.36 17.54
C LEU A 64 -2.81 -7.26 18.66
N GLY A 65 -3.39 -8.45 18.84
CA GLY A 65 -2.97 -9.39 19.88
C GLY A 65 -3.21 -8.83 21.28
N LYS A 66 -2.15 -8.75 22.09
CA LYS A 66 -2.18 -8.18 23.46
C LYS A 66 -1.71 -6.72 23.52
N ASN A 67 -1.39 -6.10 22.38
CA ASN A 67 -0.83 -4.76 22.33
C ASN A 67 -1.94 -3.71 22.40
N GLU A 68 -1.64 -2.56 22.98
CA GLU A 68 -2.56 -1.40 22.96
C GLU A 68 -2.49 -0.64 21.63
N ASP A 69 -1.30 -0.61 21.03
CA ASP A 69 -1.06 -0.02 19.71
C ASP A 69 -0.80 -1.10 18.66
N LEU A 70 -1.44 -0.94 17.50
CA LEU A 70 -1.32 -1.84 16.37
C LEU A 70 0.11 -1.83 15.82
N PHE A 71 0.78 -0.68 15.80
CA PHE A 71 2.16 -0.59 15.33
C PHE A 71 3.19 -1.21 16.27
N SER A 72 2.82 -1.48 17.52
CA SER A 72 3.63 -2.24 18.47
C SER A 72 3.42 -3.74 18.33
N SER A 73 2.44 -4.19 17.53
CA SER A 73 2.20 -5.61 17.30
C SER A 73 3.25 -6.20 16.34
N PRO A 74 3.99 -7.25 16.74
CA PRO A 74 4.93 -7.93 15.84
C PRO A 74 4.24 -8.49 14.59
N LYS A 75 3.02 -9.01 14.74
CA LYS A 75 2.24 -9.57 13.62
C LYS A 75 1.85 -8.50 12.59
N PHE A 76 1.54 -7.30 13.06
CA PHE A 76 1.23 -6.19 12.17
C PHE A 76 2.49 -5.62 11.52
N GLN A 77 3.59 -5.50 12.26
CA GLN A 77 4.89 -5.11 11.70
C GLN A 77 5.34 -6.08 10.61
N GLU A 78 5.20 -7.39 10.85
CA GLU A 78 5.49 -8.43 9.86
C GLU A 78 4.61 -8.27 8.62
N HIS A 79 3.30 -8.09 8.77
CA HIS A 79 2.40 -7.86 7.64
C HIS A 79 2.81 -6.64 6.81
N MET A 80 3.13 -5.53 7.46
CA MET A 80 3.56 -4.30 6.79
C MET A 80 4.89 -4.48 6.03
N LEU A 81 5.87 -5.11 6.68
CA LEU A 81 7.24 -5.22 6.18
C LEU A 81 7.44 -6.35 5.17
N GLN A 82 6.71 -7.45 5.31
CA GLN A 82 6.90 -8.65 4.49
C GLN A 82 5.85 -8.79 3.39
N VAL A 83 4.68 -8.17 3.55
CA VAL A 83 3.60 -8.26 2.56
C VAL A 83 3.49 -6.95 1.80
N LEU A 84 3.02 -5.88 2.46
CA LEU A 84 2.60 -4.69 1.72
C LEU A 84 3.73 -4.00 0.97
N ILE A 85 4.83 -3.69 1.66
CA ILE A 85 5.92 -2.91 1.06
C ILE A 85 6.66 -3.71 -0.03
N PRO A 86 7.00 -4.99 0.17
CA PRO A 86 7.58 -5.81 -0.89
C PRO A 86 6.64 -5.97 -2.10
N THR A 87 5.33 -6.17 -1.90
CA THR A 87 4.36 -6.24 -3.00
C THR A 87 4.35 -4.94 -3.81
N LEU A 88 4.31 -3.78 -3.17
CA LEU A 88 4.37 -2.49 -3.86
C LEU A 88 5.67 -2.32 -4.67
N GLY A 89 6.80 -2.77 -4.11
CA GLY A 89 8.08 -2.76 -4.81
C GLY A 89 8.08 -3.68 -6.01
N GLY A 90 7.57 -4.91 -5.86
CA GLY A 90 7.44 -5.87 -6.94
C GLY A 90 6.61 -5.31 -8.10
N LEU A 91 5.51 -4.60 -7.82
CA LEU A 91 4.71 -3.92 -8.84
C LEU A 91 5.48 -2.83 -9.59
N ILE A 92 6.20 -1.98 -8.86
CA ILE A 92 6.93 -0.85 -9.45
C ILE A 92 8.12 -1.35 -10.28
N LEU A 93 8.85 -2.34 -9.77
CA LEU A 93 10.03 -2.88 -10.43
C LEU A 93 9.68 -3.74 -11.65
N ASN A 94 8.57 -4.48 -11.60
CA ASN A 94 8.13 -5.38 -12.67
C ASN A 94 7.03 -4.80 -13.56
N TRP A 95 6.83 -3.47 -13.56
CA TRP A 95 5.74 -2.80 -14.31
C TRP A 95 5.57 -3.28 -15.76
N ASP A 96 6.66 -3.65 -16.43
CA ASP A 96 6.69 -4.09 -17.84
C ASP A 96 6.51 -5.59 -18.05
N SER A 97 6.44 -6.38 -16.96
CA SER A 97 6.29 -7.82 -16.98
C SER A 97 4.98 -8.21 -16.28
N SER A 98 3.99 -8.68 -17.06
CA SER A 98 2.75 -9.19 -16.49
C SER A 98 3.01 -10.34 -15.52
N GLU A 99 3.94 -11.23 -15.85
CA GLU A 99 4.36 -12.33 -14.97
C GLU A 99 4.97 -11.80 -13.67
N GLY A 100 5.90 -10.84 -13.76
CA GLY A 100 6.51 -10.24 -12.57
C GLY A 100 5.52 -9.46 -11.69
N ILE A 101 4.49 -8.86 -12.28
CA ILE A 101 3.38 -8.25 -11.53
C ILE A 101 2.57 -9.32 -10.78
N PHE A 102 2.26 -10.45 -11.43
CA PHE A 102 1.52 -11.53 -10.76
C PHE A 102 2.32 -12.16 -9.63
N GLU A 103 3.63 -12.37 -9.82
CA GLU A 103 4.51 -12.87 -8.75
C GLU A 103 4.58 -11.90 -7.56
N ALA A 104 4.48 -10.59 -7.78
CA ALA A 104 4.50 -9.60 -6.69
C ALA A 104 3.23 -9.59 -5.83
N ILE A 105 2.08 -9.99 -6.38
CA ILE A 105 0.76 -9.95 -5.71
C ILE A 105 0.41 -11.31 -5.07
N ARG A 106 1.12 -12.37 -5.45
CA ARG A 106 0.88 -13.74 -4.98
C ARG A 106 1.25 -13.93 -3.52
#